data_AF-A0A3Q3WLG3-F1
#
_entry.id   AF-A0A3Q3WLG3-F1
#
_cell.length_a   1.000
_cell.length_b   1.000
_cell.length_c   1.000
_cell.angle_alpha   90.00
_cell.angle_beta   90.00
_cell.angle_gamma   90.00
#
_symmetry.space_group_name_H-M   'P 1'
#
loop_
_entity.id
_entity.type
_entity.pdbx_description
1 polymer ?
#
loop_
_entity_poly.entity_id
_entity_poly.type
_entity_poly.pdbx_seq_one_letter_code
_entity_poly.pdbx_strand_id
1 'polypeptide(L)'
;MPERLSVADFVGLTNEDLSSPGTSSFQAKMSDCRNTVSAIEESLETDHTTLQRMKKMIKNIHISGVSHVDSKEQYIEVLENLGNSHLSQDNHEVSTGFLNLAVFTREVTALFKNLVQNLNNIMAFPLENVLKSELRDSRLVSIDAIHETPIKLGKLEKERKEKTRQLGLIRTEGSDGGEDMERERRTFQLQMCEVRD
;
A
#
# COMPACT_ATOMS: atom_id res chain seq x y z
N MET A 1 -5.76 19.59 8.67
CA MET A 1 -4.60 18.73 8.35
C MET A 1 -3.37 19.63 8.35
N PRO A 2 -2.22 19.23 8.93
CA PRO A 2 -1.00 20.03 8.80
C PRO A 2 -0.67 20.20 7.32
N GLU A 3 -0.22 21.40 6.93
CA GLU A 3 0.17 21.70 5.55
C GLU A 3 1.30 20.75 5.14
N ARG A 4 1.09 19.96 4.08
CA ARG A 4 2.11 19.11 3.48
C ARG A 4 2.99 19.98 2.59
N LEU A 5 4.31 19.82 2.71
CA LEU A 5 5.26 20.46 1.81
C LEU A 5 5.01 19.92 0.39
N SER A 6 4.76 20.80 -0.58
CA SER A 6 4.58 20.33 -1.96
C SER A 6 5.93 19.97 -2.59
N VAL A 7 5.90 19.17 -3.66
CA VAL A 7 7.11 18.87 -4.46
C VAL A 7 7.76 20.16 -4.98
N ALA A 8 6.95 21.14 -5.40
CA ALA A 8 7.46 22.43 -5.87
C ALA A 8 8.18 23.21 -4.76
N ASP A 9 7.64 23.22 -3.54
CA ASP A 9 8.27 23.86 -2.39
C ASP A 9 9.59 23.17 -2.03
N PHE A 10 9.60 21.83 -2.02
CA PHE A 10 10.81 21.05 -1.76
C PHE A 10 11.90 21.35 -2.81
N VAL A 11 11.55 21.32 -4.11
CA VAL A 11 12.49 21.63 -5.19
C VAL A 11 13.01 23.06 -5.08
N GLY A 12 12.16 24.03 -4.71
CA GLY A 12 12.57 25.40 -4.44
C GLY A 12 13.60 25.49 -3.31
N LEU A 13 13.32 24.87 -2.17
CA LEU A 13 14.22 24.83 -1.01
C LEU A 13 15.54 24.14 -1.34
N THR A 14 15.51 23.05 -2.11
CA THR A 14 16.71 22.33 -2.54
C THR A 14 17.56 23.16 -3.51
N ASN A 15 16.94 23.85 -4.47
CA ASN A 15 17.67 24.71 -5.40
C ASN A 15 18.31 25.91 -4.70
N GLU A 16 17.63 26.50 -3.71
CA GLU A 16 18.20 27.55 -2.86
C GLU A 16 19.42 27.02 -2.09
N ASP A 17 19.31 25.83 -1.49
CA ASP A 17 20.38 25.18 -0.75
C ASP A 17 21.57 24.74 -1.63
N LEU A 18 21.32 24.38 -2.89
CA LEU A 18 22.34 24.08 -3.89
C LEU A 18 23.10 25.35 -4.33
N SER A 19 22.37 26.44 -4.51
CA SER A 19 22.94 27.70 -5.02
C SER A 19 23.70 28.47 -3.93
N SER A 20 23.18 28.46 -2.70
CA SER A 20 23.71 29.24 -1.58
C SER A 20 23.61 28.46 -0.23
N PRO A 21 24.44 27.42 -0.01
CA PRO A 21 24.34 26.55 1.17
C PRO A 21 24.48 27.29 2.51
N GLY A 22 25.23 28.40 2.54
CA GLY A 22 25.52 29.16 3.75
C GLY A 22 24.37 30.06 4.24
N THR A 23 23.40 30.39 3.39
CA THR A 23 22.25 31.27 3.73
C THR A 23 20.91 30.57 3.59
N SER A 24 20.91 29.34 3.08
CA SER A 24 19.73 28.53 2.84
C SER A 24 18.90 28.30 4.11
N SER A 25 17.58 28.32 3.93
CA SER A 25 16.61 27.97 4.97
C SER A 25 16.29 26.46 5.04
N PHE A 26 16.90 25.64 4.17
CA PHE A 26 16.59 24.21 4.03
C PHE A 26 16.67 23.44 5.35
N GLN A 27 17.71 23.66 6.15
CA GLN A 27 17.87 22.98 7.44
C GLN A 27 16.69 23.23 8.39
N ALA A 28 16.13 24.44 8.40
CA ALA A 28 14.96 24.78 9.21
C ALA A 28 13.68 24.09 8.69
N LYS A 29 13.63 23.74 7.40
CA LYS A 29 12.52 23.08 6.72
C LYS A 29 12.62 21.56 6.65
N MET A 30 13.74 20.96 7.10
CA MET A 30 13.89 19.51 7.14
C MET A 30 12.85 18.82 8.04
N SER A 31 12.37 19.47 9.10
CA SER A 31 11.26 18.93 9.92
C SER A 31 9.95 18.84 9.12
N ASP A 32 9.66 19.85 8.31
CA ASP A 32 8.45 19.91 7.51
C ASP A 32 8.49 18.82 6.40
N CYS A 33 9.68 18.57 5.84
CA CYS A 33 9.94 17.46 4.93
C CYS A 33 9.63 16.11 5.59
N ARG A 34 10.18 15.86 6.79
CA ARG A 34 9.92 14.60 7.53
C ARG A 34 8.44 14.44 7.88
N ASN A 35 7.79 15.50 8.35
CA ASN A 35 6.37 15.46 8.69
C ASN A 35 5.52 15.09 7.47
N THR A 36 5.90 15.58 6.29
CA THR A 36 5.25 15.23 5.03
C THR A 36 5.44 13.75 4.71
N VAL A 37 6.65 13.21 4.85
CA VAL A 37 6.94 11.78 4.65
C VAL A 37 6.17 10.90 5.64
N SER A 38 6.16 11.23 6.94
CA SER A 38 5.40 10.48 7.94
C SER A 38 3.90 10.48 7.65
N ALA A 39 3.34 11.59 7.15
CA ALA A 39 1.94 11.65 6.76
C ALA A 39 1.62 10.81 5.51
N ILE A 40 2.58 10.64 4.61
CA ILE A 40 2.45 9.73 3.45
C ILE A 40 2.55 8.28 3.93
N GLU A 41 3.50 7.96 4.81
CA GLU A 41 3.67 6.63 5.39
C GLU A 41 2.42 6.16 6.15
N GLU A 42 1.84 7.01 7.00
CA GLU A 42 0.61 6.69 7.74
C GLU A 42 -0.58 6.43 6.79
N SER A 43 -0.69 7.23 5.72
CA SER A 43 -1.71 7.03 4.68
C SER A 43 -1.51 5.69 3.97
N LEU A 44 -0.26 5.37 3.62
CA LEU A 44 0.08 4.15 2.91
C LEU A 44 -0.17 2.90 3.76
N GLU A 45 0.14 2.94 5.05
CA GLU A 45 -0.16 1.86 5.99
C GLU A 45 -1.68 1.70 6.15
N THR A 46 -2.42 2.80 6.19
CA THR A 46 -3.90 2.77 6.21
C THR A 46 -4.47 2.11 4.95
N ASP A 47 -3.95 2.45 3.77
CA ASP A 47 -4.35 1.85 2.51
C ASP A 47 -3.98 0.37 2.45
N HIS A 48 -2.76 0.01 2.87
CA HIS A 48 -2.29 -1.37 2.94
C HIS A 48 -3.19 -2.23 3.84
N THR A 49 -3.52 -1.76 5.04
CA THR A 49 -4.43 -2.49 5.93
C THR A 49 -5.83 -2.63 5.34
N THR A 50 -6.31 -1.63 4.62
CA THR A 50 -7.60 -1.66 3.93
C THR A 50 -7.60 -2.66 2.77
N LEU A 51 -6.54 -2.69 1.96
CA LEU A 51 -6.34 -3.65 0.87
C LEU A 51 -6.25 -5.10 1.40
N GLN A 52 -5.58 -5.32 2.55
CA GLN A 52 -5.57 -6.63 3.21
C GLN A 52 -6.97 -7.08 3.66
N ARG A 53 -7.78 -6.17 4.21
CA ARG A 53 -9.18 -6.48 4.54
C ARG A 53 -9.98 -6.82 3.29
N MET A 54 -9.81 -6.05 2.22
CA MET A 54 -10.47 -6.30 0.93
C MET A 54 -10.12 -7.69 0.38
N LYS A 55 -8.84 -8.09 0.44
CA LYS A 55 -8.39 -9.44 0.04
C LYS A 55 -9.12 -10.53 0.81
N LYS A 56 -9.25 -10.35 2.13
CA LYS A 56 -9.98 -11.30 2.99
C LYS A 56 -11.46 -11.37 2.62
N MET A 57 -12.10 -10.24 2.34
CA MET A 57 -13.50 -10.19 1.92
C MET A 57 -13.72 -10.90 0.59
N ILE A 58 -12.88 -10.65 -0.43
CA ILE A 58 -12.94 -11.33 -1.73
C ILE A 58 -12.79 -12.84 -1.57
N LYS A 59 -11.82 -13.28 -0.75
CA LYS A 59 -11.63 -14.71 -0.46
C LYS A 59 -12.88 -15.33 0.18
N ASN A 60 -13.50 -14.64 1.13
CA ASN A 60 -14.73 -15.12 1.77
C ASN A 60 -15.90 -15.21 0.78
N ILE A 61 -16.07 -14.21 -0.10
CA ILE A 61 -17.07 -14.21 -1.18
C ILE A 61 -16.85 -15.41 -2.11
N HIS A 62 -15.60 -15.70 -2.48
CA HIS A 62 -15.27 -16.84 -3.31
C HIS A 62 -15.63 -18.17 -2.64
N ILE A 63 -15.22 -18.37 -1.38
CA ILE A 63 -15.50 -19.60 -0.63
C ILE A 63 -17.01 -19.81 -0.44
N SER A 64 -17.75 -18.77 -0.04
CA SER A 64 -19.20 -18.87 0.12
C SER A 64 -19.90 -19.10 -1.22
N GLY A 65 -19.42 -18.48 -2.29
CA GLY A 65 -19.89 -18.69 -3.65
C GLY A 65 -19.74 -20.15 -4.11
N VAL A 66 -18.56 -20.76 -3.89
CA VAL A 66 -18.31 -22.17 -4.20
C VAL A 66 -19.25 -23.08 -3.40
N SER A 67 -19.37 -22.86 -2.09
CA SER A 67 -20.29 -23.66 -1.25
C SER A 67 -21.75 -23.52 -1.67
N HIS A 68 -22.17 -22.33 -2.11
CA HIS A 68 -23.52 -22.11 -2.61
C HIS A 68 -23.77 -22.85 -3.92
N VAL A 69 -22.78 -22.85 -4.82
CA VAL A 69 -22.82 -23.66 -6.05
C VAL A 69 -23.01 -25.13 -5.73
N ASP A 70 -22.21 -25.69 -4.82
CA ASP A 70 -22.30 -27.12 -4.44
C ASP A 70 -23.68 -27.45 -3.87
N SER A 71 -24.25 -26.54 -3.07
CA SER A 71 -25.60 -26.70 -2.52
C SER A 71 -26.66 -26.70 -3.63
N LYS A 72 -26.50 -25.87 -4.66
CA LYS A 72 -27.41 -25.86 -5.81
C LYS A 72 -27.29 -27.12 -6.67
N GLU A 73 -26.10 -27.71 -6.80
CA GLU A 73 -25.92 -28.99 -7.50
C GLU A 73 -26.65 -30.13 -6.77
N GLN A 74 -26.55 -30.21 -5.44
CA GLN A 74 -27.31 -31.18 -4.64
C GLN A 74 -28.83 -30.95 -4.76
N TYR A 75 -29.26 -29.68 -4.76
CA TYR A 75 -30.67 -29.34 -4.96
C TYR A 75 -31.18 -29.77 -6.34
N ILE A 76 -30.39 -29.59 -7.40
CA ILE A 76 -30.71 -30.08 -8.75
C ILE A 76 -30.89 -31.60 -8.74
N GLU A 77 -30.00 -32.35 -8.10
CA GLU A 77 -30.10 -33.82 -8.00
C GLU A 77 -31.42 -34.25 -7.32
N VAL A 78 -31.81 -33.57 -6.24
CA VAL A 78 -33.09 -33.83 -5.56
C VAL A 78 -34.29 -33.55 -6.48
N LEU A 79 -34.26 -32.45 -7.24
CA LEU A 79 -35.32 -32.13 -8.21
C LEU A 79 -35.42 -33.20 -9.29
N GLU A 80 -34.30 -33.67 -9.82
CA GLU A 80 -34.28 -34.74 -10.83
C GLU A 80 -34.81 -36.05 -10.28
N ASN A 81 -34.43 -36.42 -9.06
CA ASN A 81 -34.94 -37.62 -8.40
C ASN A 81 -36.45 -37.56 -8.17
N LEU A 82 -36.99 -36.41 -7.75
CA LEU A 82 -38.43 -36.20 -7.62
C LEU A 82 -39.15 -36.26 -8.97
N GLY A 83 -38.59 -35.61 -9.99
CA GLY A 83 -39.11 -35.65 -11.35
C GLY A 83 -39.20 -37.07 -11.91
N ASN A 84 -38.13 -37.86 -11.74
CA ASN A 84 -38.05 -39.24 -12.23
C ASN A 84 -38.96 -40.20 -11.43
N SER A 85 -39.10 -39.99 -10.12
CA SER A 85 -40.02 -40.77 -9.28
C SER A 85 -41.48 -40.57 -9.71
N HIS A 86 -41.91 -39.32 -9.93
CA HIS A 86 -43.27 -39.01 -10.39
C HIS A 86 -43.53 -39.42 -11.84
N LEU A 87 -42.50 -39.46 -12.69
CA LEU A 87 -42.61 -40.02 -14.04
C LEU A 87 -42.97 -41.51 -13.98
N SER A 88 -42.35 -42.23 -13.05
CA SER A 88 -42.58 -43.67 -12.83
C SER A 88 -43.96 -43.98 -12.22
N GLN A 89 -44.65 -42.95 -11.71
CA GLN A 89 -46.01 -43.03 -11.13
C GLN A 89 -47.09 -42.50 -12.08
N ASP A 90 -46.77 -42.26 -13.35
CA ASP A 90 -47.69 -41.69 -14.37
C ASP A 90 -48.22 -40.27 -14.03
N ASN A 91 -47.53 -39.55 -13.12
CA ASN A 91 -47.86 -38.17 -12.78
C ASN A 91 -47.00 -37.19 -13.60
N HIS A 92 -47.30 -37.13 -14.90
CA HIS A 92 -46.47 -36.43 -15.89
C HIS A 92 -46.38 -34.92 -15.67
N GLU A 93 -47.42 -34.27 -15.17
CA GLU A 93 -47.42 -32.81 -14.94
C GLU A 93 -46.44 -32.44 -13.82
N VAL A 94 -46.53 -33.14 -12.68
CA VAL A 94 -45.63 -32.93 -11.54
C VAL A 94 -44.19 -33.29 -11.91
N SER A 95 -44.00 -34.42 -12.61
CA SER A 95 -42.69 -34.81 -13.13
C SER A 95 -42.05 -33.72 -13.99
N THR A 96 -42.80 -33.23 -14.98
CA THR A 96 -42.35 -32.17 -15.89
C THR A 96 -42.02 -30.88 -15.13
N GLY A 97 -42.82 -30.52 -14.12
CA GLY A 97 -42.55 -29.37 -13.25
C GLY A 97 -41.20 -29.45 -12.56
N PHE A 98 -40.88 -30.58 -11.91
CA PHE A 98 -39.60 -30.79 -11.24
C PHE A 98 -38.41 -30.79 -12.20
N LEU A 99 -38.52 -31.45 -13.35
CA LEU A 99 -37.44 -31.52 -14.34
C LEU A 99 -37.16 -30.14 -14.98
N ASN A 100 -38.21 -29.36 -15.28
CA ASN A 100 -38.04 -27.99 -15.78
C ASN A 100 -37.37 -27.08 -14.73
N LEU A 101 -37.73 -27.22 -13.46
CA LEU A 101 -37.09 -26.48 -12.37
C LEU A 101 -35.62 -26.88 -12.20
N ALA A 102 -35.29 -28.18 -12.39
CA ALA A 102 -33.91 -28.66 -12.37
C ALA A 102 -33.08 -28.02 -13.49
N VAL A 103 -33.60 -28.00 -14.72
CA VAL A 103 -32.96 -27.35 -15.88
C VAL A 103 -32.75 -25.86 -15.62
N PHE A 104 -33.79 -25.14 -15.20
CA PHE A 104 -33.70 -23.72 -14.85
C PHE A 104 -32.62 -23.46 -13.78
N THR A 105 -32.64 -24.26 -12.70
CA THR A 105 -31.67 -24.10 -11.61
C THR A 105 -30.24 -24.34 -12.09
N ARG A 106 -30.03 -25.33 -12.98
CA ARG A 106 -28.73 -25.63 -13.59
C ARG A 106 -28.17 -24.46 -14.40
N GLU A 107 -29.00 -23.83 -15.22
CA GLU A 107 -28.59 -22.65 -16.00
C GLU A 107 -28.17 -21.49 -15.08
N VAL A 108 -28.96 -21.21 -14.04
CA VAL A 108 -28.61 -20.17 -13.05
C VAL A 108 -27.34 -20.53 -12.29
N THR A 109 -27.12 -21.81 -11.96
CA THR A 109 -25.90 -22.29 -11.29
C THR A 109 -24.68 -22.12 -12.18
N ALA A 110 -24.78 -22.39 -13.49
CA ALA A 110 -23.69 -22.18 -14.43
C ALA A 110 -23.27 -20.69 -14.53
N LEU A 111 -24.26 -19.78 -14.62
CA LEU A 111 -24.00 -18.34 -14.61
C LEU A 111 -23.33 -17.89 -13.29
N PHE A 112 -23.81 -18.40 -12.15
CA PHE A 112 -23.26 -18.05 -10.85
C PHE A 112 -21.83 -18.60 -10.64
N LYS A 113 -21.54 -19.83 -11.09
CA LYS A 113 -20.16 -20.37 -11.13
C LYS A 113 -19.22 -19.44 -11.88
N ASN A 114 -19.65 -18.97 -13.06
CA ASN A 114 -18.86 -18.06 -13.88
C ASN A 114 -18.59 -16.72 -13.16
N LEU A 115 -19.61 -16.14 -12.53
CA LEU A 115 -19.48 -14.92 -11.74
C LEU A 115 -18.47 -15.07 -10.59
N VAL A 116 -18.60 -16.13 -9.79
CA VAL A 116 -17.72 -16.40 -8.63
C VAL A 116 -16.26 -16.59 -9.07
N GLN A 117 -16.04 -17.29 -10.18
CA GLN A 117 -14.70 -17.49 -10.73
C GLN A 117 -14.11 -16.18 -11.28
N ASN A 118 -14.89 -15.40 -12.04
CA ASN A 118 -14.45 -14.13 -12.61
C ASN A 118 -14.10 -13.11 -11.53
N LEU A 119 -14.92 -12.99 -10.49
CA LEU A 119 -14.64 -12.11 -9.36
C LEU A 119 -13.29 -12.46 -8.71
N ASN A 120 -13.04 -13.75 -8.46
CA ASN A 120 -11.77 -14.18 -7.88
C ASN A 120 -10.59 -13.91 -8.84
N ASN A 121 -10.71 -14.24 -10.13
CA ASN A 121 -9.62 -14.08 -11.09
C ASN A 121 -9.27 -12.60 -11.35
N ILE A 122 -10.29 -11.76 -11.55
CA ILE A 122 -10.11 -10.34 -11.89
C ILE A 122 -9.66 -9.53 -10.67
N MET A 123 -10.14 -9.87 -9.46
CA MET A 123 -9.86 -9.07 -8.27
C MET A 123 -8.71 -9.63 -7.43
N ALA A 124 -8.64 -10.95 -7.22
CA ALA A 124 -7.67 -11.52 -6.28
C ALA A 124 -6.24 -11.43 -6.80
N PHE A 125 -6.00 -11.67 -8.09
CA PHE A 125 -4.65 -11.66 -8.66
C PHE A 125 -4.02 -10.25 -8.66
N PRO A 126 -4.68 -9.19 -9.18
CA PRO A 126 -4.13 -7.84 -9.09
C PRO A 126 -3.90 -7.39 -7.65
N LEU A 127 -4.83 -7.71 -6.74
CA LEU A 127 -4.72 -7.35 -5.33
C LEU A 127 -3.54 -8.07 -4.65
N GLU A 128 -3.28 -9.33 -4.98
CA GLU A 128 -2.10 -10.05 -4.50
C GLU A 128 -0.80 -9.40 -4.96
N ASN A 129 -0.75 -8.94 -6.21
CA ASN A 129 0.44 -8.29 -6.77
C ASN A 129 0.71 -6.94 -6.12
N VAL A 130 -0.32 -6.11 -5.93
CA VAL A 130 -0.21 -4.82 -5.21
C VAL A 130 0.31 -5.05 -3.79
N LEU A 131 -0.23 -6.04 -3.08
CA LEU A 131 0.17 -6.35 -1.71
C LEU A 131 1.58 -6.95 -1.58
N LYS A 132 2.15 -7.51 -2.65
CA LYS A 132 3.50 -8.10 -2.68
C LYS A 132 4.59 -7.14 -3.17
N SER A 133 4.29 -6.31 -4.18
CA SER A 133 5.33 -5.69 -5.02
C SER A 133 5.73 -4.26 -4.63
N GLU A 134 4.85 -3.47 -3.99
CA GLU A 134 5.10 -2.02 -3.87
C GLU A 134 5.30 -1.51 -2.45
N LEU A 135 4.92 -2.27 -1.43
CA LEU A 135 4.66 -1.67 -0.10
C LEU A 135 5.72 -1.94 0.98
N ARG A 136 6.64 -2.89 0.82
CA ARG A 136 7.52 -3.28 1.95
C ARG A 136 8.99 -2.92 1.80
N ASP A 137 9.76 -3.54 0.93
CA ASP A 137 11.21 -3.56 1.19
C ASP A 137 11.99 -2.29 0.82
N SER A 138 11.69 -1.61 -0.29
CA SER A 138 12.47 -0.43 -0.70
C SER A 138 12.00 0.88 -0.07
N ARG A 139 10.70 0.99 0.23
CA ARG A 139 10.11 2.20 0.83
C ARG A 139 10.48 2.34 2.31
N LEU A 140 10.43 1.25 3.08
CA LEU A 140 10.82 1.25 4.50
C LEU A 140 12.27 1.69 4.70
N VAL A 141 13.20 1.14 3.91
CA VAL A 141 14.63 1.51 3.99
C VAL A 141 14.84 3.00 3.69
N SER A 142 14.09 3.55 2.74
CA SER A 142 14.18 4.98 2.38
C SER A 142 13.61 5.88 3.48
N ILE A 143 12.47 5.49 4.07
CA ILE A 143 11.82 6.24 5.17
C ILE A 143 12.71 6.24 6.43
N ASP A 144 13.25 5.08 6.82
CA ASP A 144 14.15 4.98 7.96
C ASP A 144 15.37 5.92 7.77
N ALA A 145 15.96 5.93 6.58
CA ALA A 145 17.09 6.79 6.27
C ALA A 145 16.73 8.30 6.37
N ILE A 146 15.54 8.70 5.92
CA ILE A 146 15.01 10.07 6.06
C ILE A 146 14.85 10.48 7.53
N HIS A 147 14.47 9.53 8.40
CA HIS A 147 14.35 9.79 9.84
C HIS A 147 15.71 9.87 10.54
N GLU A 148 16.71 9.09 10.11
CA GLU A 148 18.05 9.06 10.71
C GLU A 148 18.94 10.25 10.33
N THR A 149 18.93 10.69 9.07
CA THR A 149 19.87 11.70 8.57
C THR A 149 19.81 13.03 9.34
N PRO A 150 18.63 13.57 9.72
CA PRO A 150 18.55 14.79 10.54
C PRO A 150 19.08 14.61 11.97
N ILE A 151 19.04 13.39 12.52
CA ILE A 151 19.63 13.08 13.84
C ILE A 151 21.16 13.16 13.74
N LYS A 152 21.75 12.62 12.66
CA LYS A 152 23.19 12.74 12.38
C LYS A 152 23.60 14.20 12.21
N LEU A 153 22.82 14.98 11.46
CA LEU A 153 23.03 16.42 11.27
C LEU A 153 23.03 17.19 12.60
N GLY A 154 22.09 16.87 13.50
CA GLY A 154 22.01 17.47 14.83
C GLY A 154 23.17 17.10 15.76
N LYS A 155 23.77 15.91 15.61
CA LYS A 155 24.99 15.53 16.33
C LYS A 155 26.20 16.31 15.84
N LEU A 156 26.39 16.39 14.52
CA LEU A 156 27.48 17.17 13.90
C LEU A 156 27.39 18.66 14.28
N GLU A 157 26.18 19.23 14.33
CA GLU A 157 26.01 20.63 14.75
C GLU A 157 26.44 20.85 16.21
N LYS A 158 26.11 19.92 17.11
CA LYS A 158 26.50 19.97 18.53
C LYS A 158 28.01 19.82 18.69
N GLU A 159 28.61 18.85 18.00
CA GLU A 159 30.06 18.63 18.00
C GLU A 159 30.82 19.85 17.46
N ARG A 160 30.30 20.48 16.40
CA ARG A 160 30.88 21.73 15.87
C ARG A 160 30.84 22.85 16.89
N LYS A 161 29.67 23.10 17.51
CA LYS A 161 29.51 24.14 18.54
C LYS A 161 30.44 23.90 19.74
N GLU A 162 30.60 22.64 20.15
CA GLU A 162 31.50 22.28 21.24
C GLU A 162 32.98 22.46 20.86
N LYS A 163 33.40 22.04 19.66
CA LYS A 163 34.75 22.31 19.13
C LYS A 163 35.05 23.81 19.07
N THR A 164 34.10 24.63 18.60
CA THR A 164 34.24 26.10 18.59
C THR A 164 34.37 26.67 20.01
N ARG A 165 33.65 26.12 20.99
CA ARG A 165 33.74 26.52 22.41
C ARG A 165 35.08 26.14 23.04
N GLN A 166 35.66 25.00 22.67
CA GLN A 166 36.96 24.52 23.16
C GLN A 166 38.16 25.22 22.49
N LEU A 167 38.04 25.60 21.21
CA LEU A 167 39.12 26.18 20.39
C LEU A 167 39.25 27.71 20.47
N GLY A 168 38.73 28.35 21.52
CA GLY A 168 38.63 29.81 21.66
C GLY A 168 39.92 30.65 21.57
N LEU A 169 41.06 30.11 21.10
CA LEU A 169 42.35 30.82 21.03
C LEU A 169 43.31 30.44 19.89
N ILE A 170 43.02 29.53 18.96
CA ILE A 170 43.97 29.24 17.86
C ILE A 170 43.26 29.14 16.52
N ARG A 171 43.62 30.06 15.61
CA ARG A 171 43.30 30.01 14.17
C ARG A 171 44.02 28.81 13.56
N THR A 172 43.31 27.70 13.40
CA THR A 172 43.78 26.60 12.56
C THR A 172 42.73 26.35 11.50
N GLU A 173 43.20 26.47 10.25
CA GLU A 173 42.51 26.13 9.01
C GLU A 173 41.89 24.72 9.09
N GLY A 174 40.65 24.58 8.61
CA GLY A 174 39.98 23.28 8.55
C GLY A 174 38.48 23.40 8.26
N SER A 175 38.17 23.69 6.99
CA SER A 175 36.85 23.71 6.32
C SER A 175 35.96 22.46 6.52
N ASP A 176 36.51 21.40 7.11
CA ASP A 176 35.97 20.02 7.13
C ASP A 176 34.57 19.90 7.78
N GLY A 177 34.33 20.60 8.89
CA GLY A 177 33.04 20.52 9.58
C GLY A 177 31.87 21.21 8.86
N GLY A 178 32.15 22.09 7.90
CA GLY A 178 31.12 22.69 7.02
C GLY A 178 30.76 21.76 5.87
N GLU A 179 31.77 21.09 5.31
CA GLU A 179 31.64 20.14 4.21
C GLU A 179 30.85 18.89 4.62
N ASP A 180 31.07 18.37 5.84
CA ASP A 180 30.29 17.24 6.38
C ASP A 180 28.81 17.58 6.58
N MET A 181 28.51 18.79 7.08
CA MET A 181 27.13 19.25 7.25
C MET A 181 26.42 19.42 5.92
N GLU A 182 27.12 19.94 4.91
CA GLU A 182 26.58 20.05 3.56
C GLU A 182 26.35 18.66 2.95
N ARG A 183 27.31 17.74 3.09
CA ARG A 183 27.19 16.35 2.62
C ARG A 183 25.94 15.68 3.17
N GLU A 184 25.69 15.75 4.48
CA GLU A 184 24.51 15.15 5.08
C GLU A 184 23.20 15.83 4.64
N ARG A 185 23.20 17.15 4.38
CA ARG A 185 22.04 17.82 3.76
C ARG A 185 21.78 17.32 2.34
N ARG A 186 22.82 17.09 1.53
CA ARG A 186 22.69 16.50 0.19
C ARG A 186 22.16 15.07 0.26
N THR A 187 22.66 14.26 1.19
CA THR A 187 22.15 12.90 1.42
C THR A 187 20.66 12.92 1.75
N PHE A 188 20.22 13.81 2.64
CA PHE A 188 18.81 13.96 2.95
C PHE A 188 17.98 14.40 1.73
N GLN A 189 18.48 15.34 0.92
CA GLN A 189 17.81 15.78 -0.31
C GLN A 189 17.63 14.62 -1.30
N LEU A 190 18.64 13.76 -1.47
CA LEU A 190 18.57 12.58 -2.33
C LEU A 190 17.57 11.55 -1.79
N GLN A 191 17.60 11.27 -0.48
CA GLN A 191 16.65 10.35 0.16
C GLN A 191 15.20 10.82 -0.03
N MET A 192 14.95 12.13 0.09
CA MET A 192 13.62 12.71 -0.16
C MET A 192 13.16 12.53 -1.62
N CYS A 193 14.07 12.48 -2.60
CA CYS A 193 13.74 12.19 -4.00
C CYS A 193 13.41 10.71 -4.25
N GLU A 194 13.80 9.80 -3.35
CA GLU A 194 13.53 8.36 -3.46
C GLU A 194 12.14 7.99 -2.91
N VAL A 195 11.47 8.92 -2.21
CA VAL A 195 10.07 8.77 -1.80
C VAL A 195 9.22 8.79 -3.07
N ARG A 196 8.79 7.60 -3.50
CA ARG A 196 7.91 7.43 -4.66
C ARG A 196 6.48 7.81 -4.27
N ASP A 197 5.88 8.72 -5.03
CA ASP A 197 4.42 8.96 -5.07
C ASP A 197 3.68 7.68 -5.49
#